data_AF-A0A699WIB4-F1
#
_entry.id   AF-A0A699WIB4-F1
#
_cell.length_a   1.000
_cell.length_b   1.000
_cell.length_c   1.000
_cell.angle_alpha   90.00
_cell.angle_beta   90.00
_cell.angle_gamma   90.00
#
_symmetry.space_group_name_H-M   'P 1'
#
loop_
_entity.id
_entity.type
_entity.pdbx_description
1 polymer ?
#
loop_
_entity_poly.entity_id
_entity_poly.type
_entity_poly.pdbx_seq_one_letter_code
_entity_poly.pdbx_strand_id
1 'polypeptide(L)'
;ILQALPPEIYALVSNHKVAKDLWELIQMLMQGTSLSKQERECKLYDEFDKFAYRKGETLRDFYLRFSLLLNDMNMYNMKLEQFQVNTKFLNTLSPEWSKFVTDVKLVRDLHITNVD
;
A
#
# COMPACT_ATOMS: atom_id res chain seq x y z
N ILE A 1 -12.29 -2.80 -28.92
CA ILE A 1 -11.72 -2.82 -30.29
C ILE A 1 -11.91 -4.18 -30.96
N LEU A 2 -11.51 -5.32 -30.36
CA LEU A 2 -11.74 -6.65 -30.98
C LEU A 2 -13.15 -7.26 -30.76
N GLN A 3 -13.95 -6.75 -29.80
CA GLN A 3 -15.38 -7.10 -29.71
C GLN A 3 -16.21 -6.63 -30.93
N ALA A 4 -15.61 -5.84 -31.82
CA ALA A 4 -16.19 -5.43 -33.09
C ALA A 4 -15.79 -6.35 -34.26
N LEU A 5 -14.98 -7.39 -34.03
CA LEU A 5 -14.58 -8.34 -35.07
C LEU A 5 -15.46 -9.60 -35.08
N PRO A 6 -15.79 -10.14 -36.27
CA PRO A 6 -16.46 -11.42 -36.40
C PRO A 6 -15.69 -12.56 -35.70
N PRO A 7 -16.39 -13.52 -35.06
CA PRO A 7 -15.75 -14.62 -34.33
C PRO A 7 -14.75 -15.45 -35.15
N GLU A 8 -14.98 -15.61 -36.46
CA GLU A 8 -14.07 -16.36 -37.33
C GLU A 8 -12.74 -15.63 -37.56
N ILE A 9 -12.78 -14.31 -37.71
CA ILE A 9 -11.58 -13.48 -37.88
C ILE A 9 -10.80 -13.43 -36.58
N TYR A 10 -11.50 -13.36 -35.43
CA TYR A 10 -10.87 -13.46 -34.12
C TYR A 10 -10.10 -14.78 -33.96
N ALA A 11 -10.72 -15.92 -34.28
CA ALA A 11 -10.09 -17.25 -34.15
C ALA A 11 -8.86 -17.42 -35.05
N LEU A 12 -8.91 -16.90 -36.29
CA LEU A 12 -7.78 -16.96 -37.21
C LEU A 12 -6.58 -16.13 -36.72
N VAL A 13 -6.86 -14.92 -36.23
CA VAL A 13 -5.82 -14.01 -35.70
C VAL A 13 -5.28 -14.55 -34.38
N SER A 14 -6.10 -15.10 -33.49
CA SER A 14 -5.66 -15.62 -32.19
C SER A 14 -4.80 -16.89 -32.29
N ASN A 15 -4.95 -17.66 -33.37
CA ASN A 15 -4.14 -18.86 -33.61
C ASN A 15 -2.75 -18.56 -34.17
N HIS A 16 -2.48 -17.31 -34.57
CA HIS A 16 -1.17 -16.90 -35.05
C HIS A 16 -0.25 -16.58 -33.86
N LYS A 17 0.89 -17.27 -33.74
CA LYS A 17 1.82 -17.17 -32.60
C LYS A 17 2.14 -15.72 -32.20
N VAL A 18 2.52 -14.89 -33.17
CA VAL A 18 2.87 -13.47 -32.92
C VAL A 18 1.67 -12.66 -32.41
N ALA A 19 0.47 -12.93 -32.92
CA ALA A 19 -0.74 -12.22 -32.50
C ALA A 19 -1.20 -12.70 -31.11
N LYS A 20 -1.01 -13.98 -30.79
CA LYS A 20 -1.21 -14.52 -29.45
C LYS A 20 -0.24 -13.89 -28.45
N ASP A 21 1.05 -13.81 -28.77
CA ASP A 21 2.07 -13.22 -27.90
C ASP A 21 1.82 -11.71 -27.69
N LEU A 22 1.46 -10.98 -28.75
CA LEU A 22 1.06 -9.57 -28.66
C LEU A 22 -0.23 -9.40 -27.84
N TRP A 23 -1.18 -10.33 -27.95
CA TRP A 23 -2.40 -10.33 -27.16
C TRP A 23 -2.12 -10.61 -25.68
N GLU A 24 -1.27 -11.58 -25.37
CA GLU A 24 -0.84 -11.87 -23.99
C GLU A 24 -0.09 -10.66 -23.39
N LEU A 25 0.75 -9.98 -24.17
CA LEU A 25 1.40 -8.73 -23.75
C LEU A 25 0.39 -7.61 -23.49
N ILE A 26 -0.60 -7.44 -24.36
CA ILE A 26 -1.68 -6.45 -24.18
C ILE A 26 -2.55 -6.82 -22.97
N GLN A 27 -2.86 -8.11 -22.75
CA GLN A 27 -3.57 -8.58 -21.57
C GLN A 27 -2.75 -8.32 -20.29
N MET A 28 -1.44 -8.58 -20.32
CA MET A 28 -0.54 -8.23 -19.21
C MET A 28 -0.49 -6.72 -18.96
N LEU A 29 -0.49 -5.89 -20.01
CA LEU A 29 -0.51 -4.42 -19.88
C LEU A 29 -1.87 -3.88 -19.40
N MET A 30 -2.97 -4.49 -19.85
CA MET A 30 -4.33 -4.13 -19.44
C MET A 30 -4.65 -4.62 -18.02
N GLN A 31 -4.22 -5.82 -17.64
CA GLN A 31 -4.24 -6.31 -16.25
C GLN A 31 -3.18 -5.60 -15.39
N GLY A 32 -2.13 -5.06 -16.01
CA GLY A 32 -1.06 -4.25 -15.40
C GLY A 32 -1.48 -2.86 -14.92
N THR A 33 -2.77 -2.53 -14.92
CA THR A 33 -3.31 -1.32 -14.28
C THR A 33 -4.38 -1.60 -13.21
N SER A 34 -4.79 -2.86 -13.05
CA SER A 34 -5.57 -3.31 -11.90
C SER A 34 -4.71 -4.28 -11.11
N LEU A 35 -3.84 -3.76 -10.22
CA LEU A 35 -3.31 -4.66 -9.19
C LEU A 35 -4.48 -5.40 -8.55
N SER A 36 -4.37 -6.72 -8.47
CA SER A 36 -5.29 -7.52 -7.69
C SER A 36 -5.35 -6.97 -6.27
N LYS A 37 -6.47 -7.20 -5.59
CA LYS A 37 -6.64 -6.77 -4.19
C LYS A 37 -5.45 -7.23 -3.33
N GLN A 38 -4.99 -8.47 -3.53
CA GLN A 38 -3.86 -9.03 -2.81
C GLN A 38 -2.53 -8.31 -3.09
N GLU A 39 -2.24 -7.96 -4.35
CA GLU A 39 -1.03 -7.21 -4.67
C GLU A 39 -1.05 -5.79 -4.07
N ARG A 40 -2.24 -5.16 -4.00
CA ARG A 40 -2.42 -3.85 -3.33
C ARG A 40 -2.15 -3.96 -1.84
N GLU A 41 -2.70 -4.98 -1.20
CA GLU A 41 -2.44 -5.27 0.22
C GLU A 41 -0.95 -5.53 0.47
N CYS A 42 -0.28 -6.32 -0.39
CA CYS A 42 1.16 -6.55 -0.28
C CYS A 42 1.98 -5.26 -0.39
N LYS A 43 1.63 -4.36 -1.32
CA LYS A 43 2.31 -3.07 -1.45
C LYS A 43 2.11 -2.18 -0.23
N LEU A 44 0.89 -2.11 0.29
CA LEU A 44 0.59 -1.32 1.49
C LEU A 44 1.31 -1.86 2.73
N TYR A 45 1.42 -3.19 2.88
CA TYR A 45 2.25 -3.79 3.92
C TYR A 45 3.73 -3.43 3.78
N ASP A 46 4.28 -3.46 2.56
CA ASP A 46 5.67 -3.08 2.30
C ASP A 46 5.92 -1.59 2.60
N GLU A 47 5.00 -0.71 2.20
CA GLU A 47 5.05 0.71 2.52
C GLU A 47 4.94 0.98 4.02
N PHE A 48 4.06 0.26 4.72
CA PHE A 48 3.94 0.32 6.17
C PHE A 48 5.23 -0.15 6.84
N ASP A 49 5.79 -1.29 6.43
CA ASP A 49 7.01 -1.83 7.01
C ASP A 49 8.22 -0.91 6.79
N LYS A 50 8.33 -0.30 5.61
CA LYS A 50 9.41 0.64 5.28
C LYS A 50 9.13 2.07 5.69
N PHE A 51 7.97 2.34 6.31
CA PHE A 51 7.61 3.69 6.74
C PHE A 51 8.66 4.21 7.72
N ALA A 52 9.20 5.38 7.40
CA ALA A 52 10.23 6.02 8.20
C ALA A 52 10.10 7.55 8.09
N TYR A 53 10.64 8.22 9.10
CA TYR A 53 10.83 9.66 9.08
C TYR A 53 11.75 10.08 7.92
N ARG A 54 11.36 11.16 7.22
CA ARG A 54 12.08 11.77 6.10
C ARG A 54 12.81 13.02 6.58
N LYS A 55 14.09 13.13 6.23
CA LYS A 55 14.90 14.30 6.60
C LYS A 55 14.23 15.59 6.12
N GLY A 56 13.99 16.52 7.05
CA GLY A 56 13.41 17.83 6.77
C GLY A 56 11.88 17.89 6.79
N GLU A 57 11.18 16.78 7.05
CA GLU A 57 9.73 16.83 7.25
C GLU A 57 9.36 17.27 8.67
N THR A 58 8.28 18.03 8.83
CA THR A 58 7.80 18.38 10.18
C THR A 58 7.09 17.19 10.82
N LEU A 59 6.93 17.20 12.16
CA LEU A 59 6.14 16.16 12.85
C LEU A 59 4.71 16.08 12.31
N ARG A 60 4.14 17.22 11.90
CA ARG A 60 2.82 17.29 11.27
C ARG A 60 2.79 16.59 9.91
N ASP A 61 3.82 16.79 9.09
CA ASP A 61 3.91 16.15 7.77
C ASP A 61 4.11 14.63 7.91
N PHE A 62 4.94 14.21 8.86
CA PHE A 62 5.12 12.81 9.24
C PHE A 62 3.79 12.16 9.66
N TYR A 63 3.07 12.81 10.59
CA TYR A 63 1.78 12.34 11.06
C TYR A 63 0.76 12.23 9.92
N LEU A 64 0.65 13.27 9.08
CA LEU A 64 -0.28 13.26 7.94
C LEU A 64 0.02 12.12 6.97
N ARG A 65 1.30 11.88 6.65
CA ARG A 65 1.73 10.75 5.82
C ARG A 65 1.37 9.41 6.43
N PHE A 66 1.56 9.26 7.74
CA PHE A 66 1.25 8.03 8.44
C PHE A 66 -0.26 7.77 8.47
N SER A 67 -1.07 8.80 8.77
CA SER A 67 -2.54 8.70 8.77
C SER A 67 -3.11 8.39 7.40
N LEU A 68 -2.55 8.97 6.33
CA LEU A 68 -2.94 8.63 4.95
C LEU A 68 -2.68 7.16 4.63
N LEU A 69 -1.51 6.63 5.01
CA LEU A 69 -1.18 5.22 4.81
C LEU A 69 -2.14 4.29 5.59
N LEU A 70 -2.49 4.64 6.84
CA LEU A 70 -3.46 3.87 7.61
C LEU A 70 -4.86 3.89 6.98
N ASN A 71 -5.28 5.05 6.44
CA ASN A 71 -6.55 5.17 5.74
C ASN A 71 -6.59 4.28 4.49
N ASP A 72 -5.51 4.27 3.71
CA ASP A 72 -5.37 3.40 2.55
C ASP A 72 -5.44 1.92 2.95
N MET A 73 -4.74 1.51 4.02
CA MET A 73 -4.83 0.14 4.56
C MET A 73 -6.26 -0.22 5.01
N ASN A 74 -6.93 0.68 5.71
CA ASN A 74 -8.31 0.48 6.18
C ASN A 74 -9.30 0.34 5.02
N MET A 75 -9.10 1.06 3.92
CA MET A 75 -9.94 0.94 2.71
C MET A 75 -9.92 -0.47 2.12
N TYR A 76 -8.82 -1.22 2.30
CA TYR A 76 -8.71 -2.62 1.89
C TYR A 76 -9.09 -3.62 3.00
N ASN A 77 -9.60 -3.15 4.14
CA ASN A 77 -9.97 -3.95 5.32
C ASN A 77 -8.76 -4.66 5.97
N MET A 78 -7.57 -4.07 5.85
CA MET A 78 -6.35 -4.53 6.53
C MET A 78 -6.37 -4.02 7.97
N LYS A 79 -6.94 -4.81 8.88
CA LYS A 79 -7.08 -4.43 10.29
C LYS A 79 -5.74 -4.57 11.02
N LEU A 80 -5.17 -3.46 11.44
CA LEU A 80 -4.05 -3.42 12.38
C LEU A 80 -4.58 -3.16 13.78
N GLU A 81 -4.04 -3.85 14.77
CA GLU A 81 -4.36 -3.56 16.17
C GLU A 81 -3.74 -2.23 16.59
N GLN A 82 -4.41 -1.50 17.50
CA GLN A 82 -3.95 -0.19 17.95
C GLN A 82 -2.51 -0.22 18.49
N PHE A 83 -2.15 -1.30 19.19
CA PHE A 83 -0.79 -1.46 19.71
C PHE A 83 0.25 -1.53 18.58
N GLN A 84 -0.09 -2.15 17.44
CA GLN A 84 0.81 -2.28 16.28
C GLN A 84 1.02 -0.91 15.62
N VAL A 85 -0.08 -0.17 15.44
CA VAL A 85 -0.06 1.19 14.89
C VAL A 85 0.78 2.12 15.77
N ASN A 86 0.51 2.13 17.08
CA ASN A 86 1.22 2.98 18.04
C ASN A 86 2.71 2.61 18.12
N THR A 87 3.03 1.32 18.17
CA THR A 87 4.41 0.85 18.20
C THR A 87 5.15 1.25 16.92
N LYS A 88 4.51 1.11 15.74
CA LYS A 88 5.12 1.49 14.47
C LYS A 88 5.37 2.99 14.39
N PHE A 89 4.39 3.81 14.76
CA PHE A 89 4.52 5.26 14.78
C PHE A 89 5.73 5.70 15.64
N LEU A 90 5.79 5.22 16.88
CA LEU A 90 6.85 5.59 17.82
C LEU A 90 8.24 5.12 17.39
N ASN A 91 8.35 3.93 16.81
CA ASN A 91 9.63 3.38 16.38
C ASN A 91 10.17 4.01 15.09
N THR A 92 9.34 4.70 14.32
CA THR A 92 9.69 5.28 13.01
C THR A 92 9.91 6.79 13.04
N LEU A 93 9.70 7.42 14.21
CA LEU A 93 10.03 8.82 14.47
C LEU A 93 11.55 9.09 14.36
N SER A 94 11.89 10.34 14.06
CA SER A 94 13.29 10.79 14.07
C SER A 94 13.93 10.55 15.45
N PRO A 95 15.23 10.16 15.52
CA PRO A 95 15.96 10.04 16.77
C PRO A 95 15.91 11.29 17.67
N GLU A 96 15.69 12.46 17.08
CA GLU A 96 15.49 13.73 17.79
C GLU A 96 14.32 13.68 18.80
N TRP A 97 13.31 12.84 18.54
CA TRP A 97 12.15 12.64 19.41
C TRP A 97 12.29 11.45 20.38
N SER A 98 13.45 10.78 20.40
CA SER A 98 13.68 9.55 21.17
C SER A 98 13.35 9.68 22.67
N LYS A 99 13.66 10.84 23.28
CA LYS A 99 13.33 11.10 24.68
C LYS A 99 11.82 11.05 24.94
N PHE A 100 11.03 11.69 24.08
CA PHE A 100 9.56 11.66 24.18
C PHE A 100 9.00 10.26 23.94
N VAL A 101 9.59 9.51 23.00
CA VAL A 101 9.20 8.12 22.74
C VAL A 101 9.40 7.25 23.97
N THR A 102 10.54 7.37 24.66
CA THR A 102 10.82 6.65 25.90
C THR A 102 9.85 7.03 27.01
N ASP A 103 9.59 8.33 27.20
CA ASP A 103 8.66 8.81 28.22
C ASP A 103 7.23 8.31 27.96
N VAL A 104 6.75 8.33 26.70
CA VAL A 104 5.43 7.80 26.33
C VAL A 104 5.33 6.29 26.59
N LYS A 105 6.38 5.53 26.23
CA LYS A 105 6.42 4.07 26.47
C LYS A 105 6.47 3.70 27.95
N LEU A 106 7.06 4.55 28.79
CA LEU A 106 7.13 4.33 30.25
C LEU A 106 5.81 4.71 30.95
N VAL A 107 5.09 5.71 30.44
CA VAL A 107 3.92 6.30 31.12
C VAL A 107 2.59 5.70 30.64
N ARG A 108 2.51 5.18 29.40
CA ARG A 108 1.25 4.73 28.81
C ARG A 108 1.31 3.28 28.35
N ASP A 109 0.29 2.51 28.74
CA ASP A 109 -0.05 1.28 28.03
C ASP A 109 -0.44 1.64 26.59
N LEU A 110 0.33 1.16 25.62
CA LEU A 110 0.13 1.38 24.19
C LEU A 110 -1.22 0.87 23.65
N HIS A 111 -2.02 0.23 24.50
CA HIS A 111 -3.33 -0.34 24.23
C HIS A 111 -4.49 0.66 24.34
N ILE A 112 -4.32 1.84 24.98
CA ILE A 112 -5.48 2.62 25.50
C ILE A 112 -5.69 4.00 24.84
N THR A 113 -4.75 4.54 24.06
CA THR A 113 -4.92 5.92 23.55
C THR A 113 -5.42 5.96 22.11
N ASN A 114 -6.72 6.22 21.95
CA ASN A 114 -7.29 6.79 20.74
C ASN A 114 -6.63 8.16 20.50
N VAL A 115 -6.17 8.39 19.28
CA VAL A 115 -5.84 9.73 18.81
C VAL A 115 -7.09 10.20 18.06
N ASP A 116 -7.90 11.00 18.75
CA ASP A 116 -9.03 11.72 18.16
C ASP A 116 -8.57 12.77 17.14
#